data_AF-A0A958KGK2-F1
#
_entry.id   AF-A0A958KGK2-F1
#
_cell.length_a   1.000
_cell.length_b   1.000
_cell.length_c   1.000
_cell.angle_alpha   90.00
_cell.angle_beta   90.00
_cell.angle_gamma   90.00
#
_symmetry.space_group_name_H-M   'P 1'
#
loop_
_entity.id
_entity.type
_entity.pdbx_description
1 polymer ?
#
loop_
_entity_poly.entity_id
_entity_poly.type
_entity_poly.pdbx_seq_one_letter_code
_entity_poly.pdbx_strand_id
1 'polypeptide(L)'
;DTLALIHRLDPKIEFVASGAPFEKDSLLDFQSRCANQGVTLHTALCSFEGAFSLIKRAKGIIVGDTCLKHMAAGSDAKVIELSLGSSHLYKTGAYKKNAVILQPKVSCLPCPHRNPCQFTEHMCAKNLVPEIVAPVVTQLLMNNWEGIRAIASEFADEIDVFRTFKLGGIWSAVNLADSQSAVEQALESVSWKFLLSRTNKINLFPFGSVGSELGLFFQEAAVALTADEFQEKARSLESRLMAQDEDLLKLQMNFSQKLRTENGDLLPFIKEYGDMALAMPWLQDSSFGFLVKESLQLAETKNHTDFSMIRRLQTIIEQAYEQNKIKLKLLRSVRMDDVEAR
;
A
#
# COMPACT_ATOMS: atom_id res chain seq x y z
N ASP A 1 -28.22 18.52 -1.43
CA ASP A 1 -27.16 19.14 -0.58
C ASP A 1 -25.76 18.94 -1.15
N THR A 2 -25.22 17.72 -1.19
CA THR A 2 -23.85 17.48 -1.71
C THR A 2 -23.63 18.04 -3.12
N LEU A 3 -24.53 17.77 -4.07
CA LEU A 3 -24.39 18.29 -5.44
C LEU A 3 -24.47 19.82 -5.49
N ALA A 4 -25.29 20.43 -4.64
CA ALA A 4 -25.37 21.89 -4.54
C ALA A 4 -24.09 22.52 -3.97
N LEU A 5 -23.45 21.86 -3.01
CA LEU A 5 -22.15 22.30 -2.52
C LEU A 5 -21.05 22.11 -3.59
N ILE A 6 -21.04 20.99 -4.30
CA ILE A 6 -20.12 20.79 -5.44
C ILE A 6 -20.34 21.88 -6.50
N HIS A 7 -21.58 22.16 -6.88
CA HIS A 7 -21.91 23.18 -7.87
C HIS A 7 -21.48 24.59 -7.44
N ARG A 8 -21.57 24.91 -6.14
CA ARG A 8 -21.06 26.19 -5.60
C ARG A 8 -19.54 26.28 -5.67
N LEU A 9 -18.83 25.18 -5.46
CA LEU A 9 -17.37 25.12 -5.52
C LEU A 9 -16.86 25.14 -6.97
N ASP A 10 -17.56 24.47 -7.89
CA ASP A 10 -17.28 24.49 -9.33
C ASP A 10 -18.58 24.46 -10.16
N PRO A 11 -19.08 25.64 -10.60
CA PRO A 11 -20.30 25.75 -11.37
C PRO A 11 -20.25 25.10 -12.76
N LYS A 12 -19.06 24.74 -13.25
CA LYS A 12 -18.88 24.13 -14.58
C LYS A 12 -19.14 22.62 -14.57
N ILE A 13 -19.35 22.03 -13.40
CA ILE A 13 -19.65 20.60 -13.29
C ILE A 13 -21.12 20.36 -13.62
N GLU A 14 -21.34 19.51 -14.62
CA GLU A 14 -22.65 18.95 -14.93
C GLU A 14 -22.83 17.60 -14.25
N PHE A 15 -24.04 17.32 -13.78
CA PHE A 15 -24.35 16.11 -13.04
C PHE A 15 -25.27 15.19 -13.85
N VAL A 16 -24.97 13.89 -13.81
CA VAL A 16 -25.82 12.84 -14.34
C VAL A 16 -26.07 11.81 -13.25
N ALA A 17 -27.35 11.54 -12.94
CA ALA A 17 -27.76 10.43 -12.09
C ALA A 17 -28.22 9.26 -12.95
N SER A 18 -27.55 8.12 -12.82
CA SER A 18 -27.89 6.88 -13.52
C SER A 18 -28.52 5.89 -12.56
N GLY A 19 -29.50 5.12 -13.05
CA GLY A 19 -30.12 4.03 -12.30
C GLY A 19 -30.84 3.05 -13.22
N ALA A 20 -31.34 1.98 -12.61
CA ALA A 20 -32.13 0.97 -13.29
C ALA A 20 -33.55 1.47 -13.60
N PRO A 21 -34.26 0.88 -14.59
CA PRO A 21 -35.61 1.30 -14.94
C PRO A 21 -36.61 1.36 -13.78
N PHE A 22 -36.47 0.48 -12.78
CA PHE A 22 -37.34 0.45 -11.60
C PHE A 22 -37.04 1.58 -10.59
N GLU A 23 -35.94 2.31 -10.73
CA GLU A 23 -35.55 3.44 -9.87
C GLU A 23 -36.01 4.79 -10.44
N LYS A 24 -36.77 4.79 -11.54
CA LYS A 24 -37.19 5.98 -12.28
C LYS A 24 -37.81 7.05 -11.38
N ASP A 25 -38.78 6.68 -10.54
CA ASP A 25 -39.50 7.64 -9.72
C ASP A 25 -38.58 8.27 -8.66
N SER A 26 -37.69 7.47 -8.05
CA SER A 26 -36.66 7.95 -7.13
C SER A 26 -35.67 8.91 -7.80
N LEU A 27 -35.28 8.66 -9.06
CA LEU A 27 -34.39 9.54 -9.81
C LEU A 27 -35.07 10.87 -10.18
N LEU A 28 -36.35 10.85 -10.54
CA LEU A 28 -37.12 12.06 -10.86
C LEU A 28 -37.37 12.91 -9.61
N ASP A 29 -37.64 12.28 -8.46
CA ASP A 29 -37.69 12.98 -7.17
C ASP A 29 -36.34 13.64 -6.85
N PHE A 30 -35.25 12.89 -7.00
CA PHE A 30 -33.91 13.40 -6.74
C PHE A 30 -33.54 14.57 -7.67
N GLN A 31 -33.89 14.49 -8.94
CA GLN A 31 -33.75 15.58 -9.92
C GLN A 31 -34.54 16.82 -9.50
N SER A 32 -35.79 16.64 -9.08
CA SER A 32 -36.64 17.76 -8.62
C SER A 32 -36.06 18.44 -7.38
N ARG A 33 -35.56 17.67 -6.41
CA ARG A 33 -34.87 18.21 -5.23
C ARG A 33 -33.59 18.97 -5.59
N CYS A 34 -32.82 18.51 -6.57
CA CYS A 34 -31.64 19.23 -7.06
C CYS A 34 -32.02 20.54 -7.76
N ALA A 35 -33.07 20.54 -8.58
CA ALA A 35 -33.55 21.73 -9.27
C ALA A 35 -33.99 22.83 -8.28
N ASN A 36 -34.67 22.44 -7.18
CA ASN A 36 -35.04 23.35 -6.09
C ASN A 36 -33.83 23.99 -5.38
N GLN A 37 -32.64 23.41 -5.53
CA GLN A 37 -31.38 23.94 -5.02
C GLN A 37 -30.56 24.68 -6.09
N GLY A 38 -31.12 24.91 -7.27
CA GLY A 38 -30.44 25.56 -8.39
C GLY A 38 -29.44 24.68 -9.13
N VAL A 39 -29.48 23.35 -8.92
CA VAL A 39 -28.56 22.40 -9.55
C VAL A 39 -29.25 21.70 -10.71
N THR A 40 -28.65 21.77 -11.90
CA THR A 40 -29.10 20.98 -13.04
C THR A 40 -28.57 19.55 -12.92
N LEU A 41 -29.49 18.59 -12.76
CA LEU A 41 -29.21 17.16 -12.76
C LEU A 41 -29.89 16.51 -13.98
N HIS A 42 -29.13 15.79 -14.79
CA HIS A 42 -29.69 14.94 -15.84
C HIS A 42 -29.94 13.54 -15.30
N THR A 43 -31.05 12.91 -15.66
CA THR A 43 -31.34 11.52 -15.30
C THR A 43 -31.11 10.61 -16.50
N ALA A 44 -30.50 9.45 -16.27
CA ALA A 44 -30.17 8.49 -17.31
C ALA A 44 -30.56 7.07 -16.87
N LEU A 45 -31.68 6.59 -17.38
CA LEU A 45 -32.08 5.18 -17.21
C LEU A 45 -31.34 4.36 -18.26
N CYS A 46 -30.43 3.50 -17.81
CA CYS A 46 -29.47 2.85 -18.70
C CYS A 46 -29.49 1.33 -18.54
N SER A 47 -29.15 0.62 -19.62
CA SER A 47 -28.58 -0.73 -19.48
C SER A 47 -27.18 -0.66 -18.86
N PHE A 48 -26.58 -1.80 -18.54
CA PHE A 48 -25.19 -1.85 -18.06
C PHE A 48 -24.22 -1.22 -19.06
N GLU A 49 -24.35 -1.51 -20.35
CA GLU A 49 -23.50 -0.96 -21.41
C GLU A 49 -23.68 0.56 -21.54
N GLY A 50 -24.92 1.04 -21.42
CA GLY A 50 -25.22 2.47 -21.40
C GLY A 50 -24.59 3.17 -20.20
N ALA A 51 -24.73 2.59 -19.01
CA ALA A 51 -24.13 3.11 -17.78
C ALA A 51 -22.61 3.15 -17.90
N PHE A 52 -21.97 2.08 -18.39
CA PHE A 52 -20.52 2.06 -18.60
C PHE A 52 -20.05 3.14 -19.58
N SER A 53 -20.82 3.34 -20.65
CA SER A 53 -20.52 4.36 -21.66
C SER A 53 -20.59 5.78 -21.09
N LEU A 54 -21.55 6.05 -20.20
CA LEU A 54 -21.63 7.31 -19.46
C LEU A 54 -20.45 7.46 -18.50
N ILE A 55 -20.13 6.42 -17.73
CA ILE A 55 -19.01 6.42 -16.78
C ILE A 55 -17.69 6.73 -17.50
N LYS A 56 -17.43 6.12 -18.66
CA LYS A 56 -16.22 6.40 -19.45
C LYS A 56 -16.08 7.85 -19.91
N ARG A 57 -17.18 8.60 -20.03
CA ARG A 57 -17.17 10.01 -20.42
C ARG A 57 -17.16 10.96 -19.22
N ALA A 58 -17.45 10.45 -18.03
CA ALA A 58 -17.50 11.26 -16.82
C ALA A 58 -16.10 11.59 -16.31
N LYS A 59 -15.93 12.80 -15.76
CA LYS A 59 -14.69 13.18 -15.05
C LYS A 59 -14.53 12.42 -13.73
N GLY A 60 -15.65 12.04 -13.12
CA GLY A 60 -15.69 11.22 -11.93
C GLY A 60 -17.10 10.70 -11.65
N ILE A 61 -17.19 9.75 -10.72
CA ILE A 61 -18.43 9.12 -10.27
C ILE A 61 -18.45 9.06 -8.74
N ILE A 62 -19.61 9.37 -8.16
CA ILE A 62 -19.93 9.14 -6.76
C ILE A 62 -20.87 7.94 -6.72
N VAL A 63 -20.51 6.89 -6.00
CA VAL A 63 -21.23 5.61 -6.04
C VAL A 63 -21.24 4.93 -4.68
N GLY A 64 -22.32 4.24 -4.32
CA GLY A 64 -22.37 3.37 -3.15
C GLY A 64 -21.84 1.96 -3.43
N ASP A 65 -22.15 1.01 -2.55
CA ASP A 65 -21.84 -0.41 -2.74
C ASP A 65 -22.82 -1.06 -3.74
N THR A 66 -22.59 -0.82 -5.03
CA THR A 66 -23.38 -1.37 -6.14
C THR A 66 -22.48 -1.92 -7.23
N CYS A 67 -23.06 -2.64 -8.20
CA CYS A 67 -22.32 -3.13 -9.36
C CYS A 67 -21.67 -2.02 -10.21
N LEU A 68 -22.22 -0.80 -10.22
CA LEU A 68 -21.65 0.33 -10.95
C LEU A 68 -20.28 0.74 -10.42
N LYS A 69 -20.00 0.52 -9.14
CA LYS A 69 -18.67 0.73 -8.53
C LYS A 69 -17.60 -0.08 -9.24
N HIS A 70 -17.85 -1.37 -9.46
CA HIS A 70 -16.88 -2.26 -10.11
C HIS A 70 -16.70 -1.93 -11.60
N MET A 71 -17.77 -1.47 -12.26
CA MET A 71 -17.68 -0.97 -13.63
C MET A 71 -16.83 0.31 -13.70
N ALA A 72 -17.01 1.22 -12.75
CA ALA A 72 -16.20 2.43 -12.66
C ALA A 72 -14.71 2.14 -12.40
N ALA A 73 -14.41 1.09 -11.63
CA ALA A 73 -13.03 0.65 -11.43
C ALA A 73 -12.32 0.25 -12.74
N GLY A 74 -13.08 -0.24 -13.73
CA GLY A 74 -12.60 -0.55 -15.09
C GLY A 74 -12.67 0.59 -16.10
N SER A 75 -12.99 1.82 -15.68
CA SER A 75 -13.06 3.01 -16.52
C SER A 75 -11.94 4.00 -16.17
N ASP A 76 -11.77 5.09 -16.92
CA ASP A 76 -10.82 6.16 -16.57
C ASP A 76 -11.37 7.20 -15.60
N ALA A 77 -12.67 7.15 -15.29
CA ALA A 77 -13.30 8.10 -14.38
C ALA A 77 -12.71 8.00 -12.96
N LYS A 78 -12.58 9.14 -12.29
CA LYS A 78 -12.23 9.18 -10.86
C LYS A 78 -13.37 8.61 -10.04
N VAL A 79 -13.08 7.72 -9.09
CA VAL A 79 -14.10 7.02 -8.31
C VAL A 79 -14.11 7.53 -6.89
N ILE A 80 -15.28 7.96 -6.41
CA ILE A 80 -15.58 8.20 -5.01
C ILE A 80 -16.61 7.15 -4.58
N GLU A 81 -16.19 6.19 -3.77
CA GLU A 81 -17.08 5.22 -3.13
C GLU A 81 -17.59 5.78 -1.80
N LEU A 82 -18.90 5.71 -1.59
CA LEU A 82 -19.54 5.90 -0.29
C LEU A 82 -19.72 4.50 0.33
N SER A 83 -18.80 4.12 1.22
CA SER A 83 -18.80 2.81 1.87
C SER A 83 -19.81 2.78 3.01
N LEU A 84 -21.06 2.45 2.67
CA LEU A 84 -22.21 2.47 3.57
C LEU A 84 -22.76 1.06 3.82
N GLY A 85 -23.52 0.92 4.92
CA GLY A 85 -24.24 -0.32 5.24
C GLY A 85 -23.32 -1.53 5.33
N SER A 86 -23.60 -2.56 4.54
CA SER A 86 -22.82 -3.80 4.53
C SER A 86 -21.54 -3.73 3.68
N SER A 87 -21.21 -2.56 3.10
CA SER A 87 -19.97 -2.40 2.33
C SER A 87 -18.76 -2.69 3.20
N HIS A 88 -17.83 -3.47 2.67
CA HIS A 88 -16.60 -3.83 3.36
C HIS A 88 -15.40 -3.54 2.46
N LEU A 89 -14.70 -2.46 2.76
CA LEU A 89 -13.51 -1.96 2.05
C LEU A 89 -12.58 -3.10 1.59
N TYR A 90 -12.12 -3.93 2.52
CA TYR A 90 -11.14 -4.98 2.22
C TYR A 90 -11.66 -6.12 1.32
N LYS A 91 -12.99 -6.26 1.16
CA LYS A 91 -13.62 -7.33 0.38
C LYS A 91 -14.13 -6.85 -0.97
N THR A 92 -14.83 -5.72 -0.99
CA THR A 92 -15.56 -5.24 -2.16
C THR A 92 -15.26 -3.78 -2.52
N GLY A 93 -14.26 -3.15 -1.89
CA GLY A 93 -13.91 -1.75 -2.19
C GLY A 93 -13.64 -1.47 -3.67
N ALA A 94 -13.73 -0.21 -4.05
CA ALA A 94 -13.45 0.28 -5.41
C ALA A 94 -11.96 0.19 -5.74
N TYR A 95 -11.44 -1.02 -5.94
CA TYR A 95 -10.04 -1.27 -6.22
C TYR A 95 -9.64 -0.84 -7.64
N LYS A 96 -9.28 0.44 -7.76
CA LYS A 96 -8.71 1.11 -8.93
C LYS A 96 -7.63 2.06 -8.44
N LYS A 97 -6.63 2.37 -9.26
CA LYS A 97 -5.58 3.32 -8.86
C LYS A 97 -6.23 4.66 -8.53
N ASN A 98 -6.00 5.16 -7.32
CA ASN A 98 -6.46 6.46 -6.85
C ASN A 98 -7.99 6.61 -6.70
N ALA A 99 -8.75 5.53 -6.56
CA ALA A 99 -10.14 5.68 -6.09
C ALA A 99 -10.13 6.11 -4.61
N VAL A 100 -11.08 6.97 -4.26
CA VAL A 100 -11.28 7.44 -2.88
C VAL A 100 -12.48 6.72 -2.29
N ILE A 101 -12.34 6.20 -1.08
CA ILE A 101 -13.42 5.50 -0.37
C ILE A 101 -13.69 6.26 0.92
N LEU A 102 -14.92 6.72 1.09
CA LEU A 102 -15.39 7.43 2.26
C LEU A 102 -16.19 6.48 3.13
N GLN A 103 -15.73 6.26 4.36
CA GLN A 103 -16.34 5.34 5.31
C GLN A 103 -16.64 6.10 6.61
N PRO A 104 -17.92 6.22 7.03
CA PRO A 104 -18.26 6.90 8.28
C PRO A 104 -17.81 6.06 9.48
N LYS A 105 -17.29 6.72 10.53
CA LYS A 105 -16.93 6.07 11.80
C LYS A 105 -18.16 5.83 12.65
N VAL A 106 -18.85 4.73 12.38
CA VAL A 106 -20.00 4.26 13.17
C VAL A 106 -19.79 2.82 13.62
N SER A 107 -20.18 2.51 14.85
CA SER A 107 -19.96 1.20 15.48
C SER A 107 -20.69 0.04 14.79
N CYS A 108 -21.70 0.34 13.97
CA CYS A 108 -22.51 -0.66 13.29
C CYS A 108 -22.00 -1.06 11.91
N LEU A 109 -20.87 -0.50 11.45
CA LEU A 109 -20.32 -0.71 10.12
C LEU A 109 -19.06 -1.59 10.19
N PRO A 110 -18.90 -2.60 9.30
CA PRO A 110 -19.85 -3.04 8.27
C PRO A 110 -21.09 -3.71 8.87
N CYS A 111 -22.27 -3.37 8.36
CA CYS A 111 -23.52 -3.98 8.80
C CYS A 111 -23.57 -5.46 8.38
N PRO A 112 -24.17 -6.34 9.21
CA PRO A 112 -24.37 -7.74 8.84
C PRO A 112 -25.25 -7.86 7.59
N HIS A 113 -24.78 -8.64 6.61
CA HIS A 113 -25.53 -8.85 5.37
C HIS A 113 -26.91 -9.48 5.64
N ARG A 114 -27.89 -9.12 4.80
CA ARG A 114 -29.26 -9.67 4.74
C ARG A 114 -30.22 -9.27 5.87
N ASN A 115 -29.78 -8.50 6.85
CA ASN A 115 -30.66 -7.93 7.86
C ASN A 115 -30.92 -6.44 7.57
N PRO A 116 -32.16 -5.95 7.77
CA PRO A 116 -32.43 -4.52 7.72
C PRO A 116 -31.63 -3.78 8.81
N CYS A 117 -31.44 -2.48 8.62
CA CYS A 117 -30.78 -1.64 9.61
C CYS A 117 -31.49 -1.78 10.97
N GLN A 118 -30.74 -2.15 12.01
CA GLN A 118 -31.27 -2.30 13.37
C GLN A 118 -31.62 -0.95 14.03
N PHE A 119 -31.14 0.15 13.47
CA PHE A 119 -31.43 1.51 13.92
C PHE A 119 -32.57 2.11 13.11
N THR A 120 -33.38 2.95 13.77
CA THR A 120 -34.45 3.74 13.15
C THR A 120 -33.92 4.66 12.05
N GLU A 121 -32.68 5.11 12.21
CA GLU A 121 -32.01 5.99 11.27
C GLU A 121 -30.76 5.32 10.70
N HIS A 122 -30.48 5.55 9.42
CA HIS A 122 -29.31 5.01 8.75
C HIS A 122 -28.08 5.84 9.12
N MET A 123 -27.57 5.65 10.34
CA MET A 123 -26.47 6.43 10.92
C MET A 123 -25.25 6.52 10.00
N CYS A 124 -24.91 5.44 9.29
CA CYS A 124 -23.83 5.46 8.29
C CYS A 124 -24.06 6.52 7.19
N ALA A 125 -25.28 6.60 6.64
CA ALA A 125 -25.59 7.59 5.61
C ALA A 125 -25.70 9.01 6.19
N LYS A 126 -26.20 9.16 7.42
CA LYS A 126 -26.33 10.47 8.09
C LYS A 126 -24.99 11.09 8.47
N ASN A 127 -24.05 10.28 8.95
CA ASN A 127 -22.73 10.76 9.37
C ASN A 127 -21.83 11.14 8.18
N LEU A 128 -22.20 10.73 6.97
CA LEU A 128 -21.47 11.12 5.76
C LEU A 128 -22.03 12.44 5.21
N VAL A 129 -21.62 13.55 5.84
CA VAL A 129 -22.21 14.86 5.58
C VAL A 129 -21.74 15.50 4.26
N PRO A 130 -22.59 16.29 3.59
CA PRO A 130 -22.25 17.00 2.35
C PRO A 130 -20.96 17.83 2.41
N GLU A 131 -20.70 18.44 3.57
CA GLU A 131 -19.56 19.32 3.86
C GLU A 131 -18.22 18.59 3.78
N ILE A 132 -18.21 17.27 3.92
CA ILE A 132 -16.99 16.45 3.75
C ILE A 132 -16.94 15.89 2.33
N VAL A 133 -18.05 15.33 1.85
CA VAL A 133 -18.10 14.66 0.53
C VAL A 133 -17.80 15.63 -0.61
N ALA A 134 -18.41 16.83 -0.61
CA ALA A 134 -18.29 17.77 -1.73
C ALA A 134 -16.86 18.33 -1.88
N PRO A 135 -16.16 18.77 -0.82
CA PRO A 135 -14.75 19.14 -0.92
C PRO A 135 -13.87 17.99 -1.40
N VAL A 136 -14.04 16.77 -0.87
CA VAL A 136 -13.25 15.61 -1.34
C VAL A 136 -13.44 15.37 -2.83
N VAL A 137 -14.69 15.40 -3.33
CA VAL A 137 -14.98 15.24 -4.76
C VAL A 137 -14.28 16.33 -5.57
N THR A 138 -14.37 17.58 -5.14
CA THR A 138 -13.79 18.73 -5.85
C THR A 138 -12.26 18.64 -5.90
N GLN A 139 -11.62 18.35 -4.76
CA GLN A 139 -10.17 18.18 -4.70
C GLN A 139 -9.71 16.98 -5.53
N LEU A 140 -10.46 15.88 -5.52
CA LEU A 140 -10.16 14.71 -6.35
C LEU A 140 -10.26 15.06 -7.84
N LEU A 141 -11.29 15.77 -8.27
CA LEU A 141 -11.42 16.22 -9.66
C LEU A 141 -10.27 17.14 -10.09
N MET A 142 -9.70 17.94 -9.17
CA MET A 142 -8.52 18.77 -9.39
C MET A 142 -7.18 18.02 -9.28
N ASN A 143 -7.18 16.73 -8.90
CA ASN A 143 -5.98 15.95 -8.55
C ASN A 143 -5.18 16.53 -7.36
N ASN A 144 -5.83 17.28 -6.48
CA ASN A 144 -5.19 17.87 -5.32
C ASN A 144 -5.23 16.92 -4.11
N TRP A 145 -4.24 16.04 -4.02
CA TRP A 145 -4.14 15.06 -2.92
C TRP A 145 -3.83 15.69 -1.56
N GLU A 146 -3.12 16.81 -1.53
CA GLU A 146 -2.86 17.55 -0.29
C GLU A 146 -4.16 18.09 0.30
N GLY A 147 -5.04 18.63 -0.55
CA GLY A 147 -6.37 19.07 -0.15
C GLY A 147 -7.22 17.93 0.40
N ILE A 148 -7.22 16.76 -0.24
CA ILE A 148 -7.96 15.58 0.26
C ILE A 148 -7.40 15.13 1.61
N ARG A 149 -6.08 15.15 1.78
CA ARG A 149 -5.45 14.76 3.04
C ARG A 149 -5.78 15.73 4.16
N ALA A 150 -5.75 17.04 3.91
CA ALA A 150 -6.14 18.05 4.89
C ALA A 150 -7.56 17.79 5.39
N ILE A 151 -8.51 17.51 4.48
CA ILE A 151 -9.88 17.14 4.84
C ILE A 151 -9.90 15.83 5.64
N ALA A 152 -9.17 14.80 5.22
CA ALA A 152 -9.12 13.54 5.93
C ALA A 152 -8.61 13.70 7.37
N SER A 153 -7.59 14.53 7.58
CA SER A 153 -7.04 14.83 8.91
C SER A 153 -7.99 15.68 9.74
N GLU A 154 -8.67 16.66 9.14
CA GLU A 154 -9.64 17.53 9.84
C GLU A 154 -10.83 16.73 10.36
N PHE A 155 -11.36 15.78 9.56
CA PHE A 155 -12.54 14.98 9.90
C PHE A 155 -12.20 13.56 10.36
N ALA A 156 -10.97 13.34 10.84
CA ALA A 156 -10.47 12.02 11.19
C ALA A 156 -11.30 11.32 12.27
N ASP A 157 -11.99 12.04 13.16
CA ASP A 157 -12.84 11.46 14.20
C ASP A 157 -14.23 11.04 13.68
N GLU A 158 -14.64 11.55 12.51
CA GLU A 158 -15.99 11.38 11.96
C GLU A 158 -16.01 10.40 10.79
N ILE A 159 -15.02 10.48 9.92
CA ILE A 159 -14.93 9.66 8.72
C ILE A 159 -13.50 9.16 8.50
N ASP A 160 -13.40 7.95 7.96
CA ASP A 160 -12.18 7.47 7.35
C ASP A 160 -12.20 7.77 5.84
N VAL A 161 -11.14 8.40 5.35
CA VAL A 161 -10.92 8.67 3.93
C VAL A 161 -9.79 7.77 3.45
N PHE A 162 -10.13 6.80 2.61
CA PHE A 162 -9.13 5.90 2.04
C PHE A 162 -8.78 6.27 0.61
N ARG A 163 -7.51 6.08 0.26
CA ARG A 163 -7.04 6.05 -1.13
C ARG A 163 -6.64 4.63 -1.49
N THR A 164 -7.16 4.14 -2.61
CA THR A 164 -6.80 2.84 -3.14
C THR A 164 -5.55 2.93 -4.02
N PHE A 165 -4.72 1.90 -3.93
CA PHE A 165 -3.48 1.78 -4.69
C PHE A 165 -3.19 0.31 -4.96
N LYS A 166 -2.32 0.04 -5.93
CA LYS A 166 -1.85 -1.30 -6.26
C LYS A 166 -0.35 -1.37 -5.94
N LEU A 167 0.03 -2.40 -5.21
CA LEU A 167 1.43 -2.65 -4.80
C LEU A 167 1.76 -4.13 -4.97
N GLY A 168 2.80 -4.46 -5.74
CA GLY A 168 3.23 -5.84 -5.98
C GLY A 168 2.15 -6.76 -6.55
N GLY A 169 1.22 -6.22 -7.34
CA GLY A 169 0.09 -6.89 -7.94
C GLY A 169 -1.15 -6.97 -7.05
N ILE A 170 -1.11 -6.40 -5.85
CA ILE A 170 -2.15 -6.50 -4.83
C ILE A 170 -2.81 -5.14 -4.66
N TRP A 171 -4.13 -5.11 -4.70
CA TRP A 171 -4.90 -3.92 -4.37
C TRP A 171 -4.98 -3.74 -2.86
N SER A 172 -4.74 -2.51 -2.42
CA SER A 172 -4.87 -2.11 -1.02
C SER A 172 -5.49 -0.71 -0.94
N ALA A 173 -5.82 -0.30 0.29
CA ALA A 173 -6.38 1.00 0.60
C ALA A 173 -5.65 1.58 1.81
N VAL A 174 -5.24 2.85 1.73
CA VAL A 174 -4.57 3.57 2.82
C VAL A 174 -5.48 4.66 3.37
N ASN A 175 -5.63 4.69 4.69
CA ASN A 175 -6.31 5.82 5.35
C ASN A 175 -5.42 7.06 5.20
N LEU A 176 -5.98 8.14 4.66
CA LEU A 176 -5.24 9.37 4.41
C LEU A 176 -4.97 10.18 5.68
N ALA A 177 -5.73 9.93 6.76
CA ALA A 177 -5.48 10.50 8.08
C ALA A 177 -4.42 9.69 8.86
N ASP A 178 -4.38 8.37 8.69
CA ASP A 178 -3.41 7.46 9.30
C ASP A 178 -2.78 6.52 8.26
N SER A 179 -1.74 7.01 7.63
CA SER A 179 -1.05 6.32 6.53
C SER A 179 0.03 5.33 6.98
N GLN A 180 0.26 5.17 8.29
CA GLN A 180 1.35 4.32 8.79
C GLN A 180 1.04 2.82 8.59
N SER A 181 -0.17 2.39 8.91
CA SER A 181 -0.54 0.96 8.96
C SER A 181 -0.71 0.29 7.59
N ALA A 182 -1.07 1.04 6.55
CA ALA A 182 -1.49 0.44 5.27
C ALA A 182 -0.34 0.00 4.36
N VAL A 183 0.81 0.69 4.41
CA VAL A 183 1.98 0.30 3.59
C VAL A 183 2.68 -0.91 4.18
N GLU A 184 2.74 -1.02 5.51
CA GLU A 184 3.20 -2.23 6.18
C GLU A 184 2.33 -3.43 5.78
N GLN A 185 1.00 -3.31 5.88
CA GLN A 185 0.06 -4.38 5.45
C GLN A 185 0.20 -4.74 3.97
N ALA A 186 0.43 -3.76 3.09
CA ALA A 186 0.63 -4.01 1.67
C ALA A 186 1.94 -4.77 1.40
N LEU A 187 3.04 -4.36 2.03
CA LEU A 187 4.34 -5.04 1.89
C LEU A 187 4.34 -6.43 2.53
N GLU A 188 3.63 -6.61 3.64
CA GLU A 188 3.38 -7.92 4.23
C GLU A 188 2.60 -8.81 3.25
N SER A 189 1.53 -8.29 2.64
CA SER A 189 0.73 -9.02 1.64
C SER A 189 1.55 -9.43 0.42
N VAL A 190 2.44 -8.56 -0.06
CA VAL A 190 3.39 -8.87 -1.13
C VAL A 190 4.35 -9.98 -0.69
N SER A 191 4.84 -9.93 0.54
CA SER A 191 5.72 -10.95 1.12
C SER A 191 5.01 -12.32 1.19
N TRP A 192 3.74 -12.34 1.61
CA TRP A 192 2.89 -13.53 1.58
C TRP A 192 2.66 -14.05 0.15
N LYS A 193 2.45 -13.16 -0.83
CA LYS A 193 2.32 -13.56 -2.24
C LYS A 193 3.58 -14.25 -2.76
N PHE A 194 4.77 -13.74 -2.46
CA PHE A 194 6.02 -14.40 -2.85
C PHE A 194 6.14 -15.80 -2.28
N LEU A 195 5.77 -15.93 -1.00
CA LEU A 195 5.81 -17.19 -0.30
C LEU A 195 4.83 -18.21 -0.87
N LEU A 196 3.56 -17.82 -1.01
CA LEU A 196 2.48 -18.70 -1.46
C LEU A 196 2.60 -19.07 -2.95
N SER A 197 3.17 -18.18 -3.77
CA SER A 197 3.42 -18.46 -5.20
C SER A 197 4.54 -19.48 -5.44
N ARG A 198 5.23 -19.96 -4.39
CA ARG A 198 6.39 -20.87 -4.48
C ARG A 198 7.49 -20.35 -5.41
N THR A 199 7.54 -19.05 -5.65
CA THR A 199 8.59 -18.42 -6.46
C THR A 199 9.94 -18.42 -5.74
N ASN A 200 10.01 -18.95 -4.51
CA ASN A 200 11.22 -19.25 -3.76
C ASN A 200 11.11 -20.61 -3.04
N LYS A 201 12.22 -21.36 -3.04
CA LYS A 201 12.40 -22.59 -2.23
C LYS A 201 12.94 -22.30 -0.81
N ILE A 202 13.00 -21.02 -0.42
CA ILE A 202 13.62 -20.57 0.84
C ILE A 202 12.61 -20.70 2.00
N ASN A 203 13.12 -20.90 3.22
CA ASN A 203 12.34 -21.00 4.46
C ASN A 203 11.40 -19.79 4.66
N LEU A 204 10.27 -20.05 5.33
CA LEU A 204 9.15 -19.12 5.59
C LEU A 204 9.55 -17.89 6.42
N PHE A 205 10.40 -18.11 7.44
CA PHE A 205 10.69 -17.15 8.50
C PHE A 205 11.25 -15.79 8.04
N PRO A 206 12.23 -15.71 7.11
CA PRO A 206 12.81 -14.42 6.72
C PRO A 206 11.89 -13.50 5.90
N PHE A 207 10.79 -13.98 5.30
CA PHE A 207 9.94 -13.10 4.47
C PHE A 207 9.11 -12.12 5.31
N GLY A 208 8.55 -12.56 6.43
CA GLY A 208 7.70 -11.71 7.28
C GLY A 208 8.50 -10.57 7.91
N SER A 209 9.63 -10.88 8.55
CA SER A 209 10.47 -9.88 9.21
C SER A 209 11.08 -8.87 8.23
N VAL A 210 11.50 -9.34 7.05
CA VAL A 210 12.03 -8.47 5.99
C VAL A 210 10.93 -7.59 5.40
N GLY A 211 9.71 -8.11 5.22
CA GLY A 211 8.54 -7.35 4.80
C GLY A 211 8.23 -6.19 5.76
N SER A 212 8.21 -6.44 7.06
CA SER A 212 8.03 -5.41 8.09
C SER A 212 9.16 -4.38 8.12
N GLU A 213 10.42 -4.79 7.97
CA GLU A 213 11.57 -3.86 7.94
C GLU A 213 11.48 -2.91 6.72
N LEU A 214 11.11 -3.45 5.54
CA LEU A 214 10.82 -2.62 4.37
C LEU A 214 9.60 -1.72 4.62
N GLY A 215 8.59 -2.23 5.33
CA GLY A 215 7.43 -1.48 5.81
C GLY A 215 7.84 -0.22 6.55
N LEU A 216 8.70 -0.36 7.57
CA LEU A 216 9.26 0.76 8.34
C LEU A 216 10.07 1.73 7.47
N PHE A 217 10.90 1.23 6.56
CA PHE A 217 11.67 2.10 5.65
C PHE A 217 10.75 2.95 4.77
N PHE A 218 9.67 2.35 4.26
CA PHE A 218 8.68 3.07 3.49
C PHE A 218 7.65 3.80 4.36
N GLN A 219 7.60 3.60 5.67
CA GLN A 219 6.62 4.23 6.56
C GLN A 219 6.76 5.76 6.56
N GLU A 220 7.98 6.27 6.70
CA GLU A 220 8.28 7.71 6.64
C GLU A 220 8.02 8.32 5.24
N ALA A 221 7.94 7.46 4.23
CA ALA A 221 7.83 7.82 2.82
C ALA A 221 6.39 7.72 2.30
N ALA A 222 5.65 6.68 2.69
CA ALA A 222 4.33 6.33 2.23
C ALA A 222 3.29 7.42 2.47
N VAL A 223 3.47 8.17 3.56
CA VAL A 223 2.59 9.27 3.93
C VAL A 223 2.72 10.40 2.92
N ALA A 224 3.93 10.79 2.52
CA ALA A 224 4.17 12.02 1.77
C ALA A 224 4.32 11.82 0.25
N LEU A 225 4.69 10.61 -0.20
CA LEU A 225 5.16 10.45 -1.56
C LEU A 225 4.03 10.21 -2.56
N THR A 226 4.04 11.00 -3.62
CA THR A 226 3.46 10.65 -4.92
C THR A 226 4.08 9.34 -5.44
N ALA A 227 3.46 8.74 -6.46
CA ALA A 227 3.99 7.53 -7.08
C ALA A 227 5.43 7.73 -7.58
N ASP A 228 5.75 8.90 -8.12
CA ASP A 228 7.09 9.21 -8.64
C ASP A 228 8.14 9.29 -7.54
N GLU A 229 7.82 9.96 -6.42
CA GLU A 229 8.75 10.06 -5.30
C GLU A 229 8.94 8.70 -4.60
N PHE A 230 7.88 7.87 -4.53
CA PHE A 230 8.00 6.50 -4.04
C PHE A 230 8.96 5.69 -4.93
N GLN A 231 8.85 5.81 -6.26
CA GLN A 231 9.75 5.14 -7.20
C GLN A 231 11.19 5.65 -7.12
N GLU A 232 11.40 6.93 -6.80
CA GLU A 232 12.73 7.49 -6.56
C GLU A 232 13.35 6.91 -5.29
N LYS A 233 12.62 6.90 -4.17
CA LYS A 233 13.09 6.27 -2.93
C LYS A 233 13.35 4.78 -3.10
N ALA A 234 12.47 4.07 -3.82
CA ALA A 234 12.66 2.67 -4.14
C ALA A 234 13.94 2.43 -4.98
N ARG A 235 14.22 3.27 -5.98
CA ARG A 235 15.47 3.21 -6.77
C ARG A 235 16.72 3.46 -5.91
N SER A 236 16.66 4.43 -5.01
CA SER A 236 17.74 4.73 -4.07
C SER A 236 18.01 3.55 -3.12
N LEU A 237 16.97 2.95 -2.56
CA LEU A 237 17.10 1.74 -1.73
C LEU A 237 17.65 0.56 -2.53
N GLU A 238 17.18 0.34 -3.76
CA GLU A 238 17.68 -0.76 -4.60
C GLU A 238 19.17 -0.62 -4.88
N SER A 239 19.62 0.59 -5.22
CA SER A 239 21.03 0.87 -5.48
C SER A 239 21.90 0.56 -4.25
N ARG A 240 21.42 0.92 -3.05
CA ARG A 240 22.11 0.58 -1.79
C ARG A 240 22.15 -0.93 -1.55
N LEU A 241 21.02 -1.63 -1.69
CA LEU A 241 20.96 -3.08 -1.50
C LEU A 241 21.84 -3.83 -2.52
N MET A 242 21.93 -3.36 -3.76
CA MET A 242 22.82 -3.93 -4.78
C MET A 242 24.30 -3.76 -4.40
N ALA A 243 24.71 -2.60 -3.87
CA ALA A 243 26.06 -2.39 -3.39
C ALA A 243 26.40 -3.34 -2.21
N GLN A 244 25.46 -3.52 -1.28
CA GLN A 244 25.62 -4.47 -0.17
C GLN A 244 25.74 -5.93 -0.66
N ASP A 245 24.98 -6.32 -1.69
CA ASP A 245 25.07 -7.64 -2.33
C ASP A 245 26.47 -7.87 -2.94
N GLU A 246 27.03 -6.85 -3.60
CA GLU A 246 28.38 -6.88 -4.16
C GLU A 246 29.47 -7.02 -3.08
N ASP A 247 29.34 -6.28 -1.98
CA ASP A 247 30.25 -6.37 -0.83
C ASP A 247 30.25 -7.79 -0.23
N LEU A 248 29.07 -8.38 -0.03
CA LEU A 248 28.92 -9.73 0.52
C LEU A 248 29.49 -10.80 -0.43
N LEU A 249 29.27 -10.66 -1.74
CA LEU A 249 29.85 -11.57 -2.74
C LEU A 249 31.38 -11.50 -2.73
N LYS A 250 31.97 -10.30 -2.69
CA LYS A 250 33.42 -10.12 -2.58
C LYS A 250 33.96 -10.78 -1.32
N LEU A 251 33.27 -10.61 -0.19
CA LEU A 251 33.63 -11.22 1.08
C LEU A 251 33.61 -12.76 1.01
N GLN A 252 32.54 -13.36 0.46
CA GLN A 252 32.42 -14.81 0.28
C GLN A 252 33.48 -15.39 -0.69
N MET A 253 33.79 -14.67 -1.76
CA MET A 253 34.84 -15.06 -2.71
C MET A 253 36.22 -15.06 -2.04
N ASN A 254 36.55 -13.98 -1.31
CA ASN A 254 37.80 -13.85 -0.57
C ASN A 254 37.95 -14.95 0.49
N PHE A 255 36.87 -15.24 1.22
CA PHE A 255 36.82 -16.34 2.18
C PHE A 255 37.15 -17.69 1.53
N SER A 256 36.47 -18.02 0.44
CA SER A 256 36.62 -19.29 -0.25
C SER A 256 38.03 -19.47 -0.83
N GLN A 257 38.65 -18.39 -1.31
CA GLN A 257 40.03 -18.42 -1.82
C GLN A 257 41.03 -18.63 -0.69
N LYS A 258 40.93 -17.85 0.40
CA LYS A 258 41.86 -17.94 1.52
C LYS A 258 41.76 -19.23 2.32
N LEU A 259 40.55 -19.75 2.53
CA LEU A 259 40.35 -21.03 3.22
C LEU A 259 41.05 -22.20 2.50
N ARG A 260 41.19 -22.15 1.18
CA ARG A 260 41.91 -23.17 0.39
C ARG A 260 43.43 -23.11 0.56
N THR A 261 43.96 -21.98 0.99
CA THR A 261 45.40 -21.73 1.14
C THR A 261 45.88 -21.78 2.59
N GLU A 262 44.96 -21.86 3.56
CA GLU A 262 45.26 -21.83 4.99
C GLU A 262 45.72 -23.19 5.52
N ASN A 263 46.84 -23.21 6.25
CA ASN A 263 47.57 -24.45 6.58
C ASN A 263 47.97 -24.56 8.06
N GLY A 264 47.20 -24.01 8.99
CA GLY A 264 47.36 -24.41 10.39
C GLY A 264 46.67 -23.56 11.45
N ASP A 265 46.79 -22.22 11.37
CA ASP A 265 46.24 -21.34 12.40
C ASP A 265 44.98 -20.64 11.90
N LEU A 266 43.83 -21.04 12.44
CA LEU A 266 42.54 -20.54 12.03
C LEU A 266 42.18 -19.20 12.70
N LEU A 267 42.86 -18.81 13.78
CA LEU A 267 42.52 -17.59 14.52
C LEU A 267 42.81 -16.30 13.73
N PRO A 268 43.99 -16.13 13.09
CA PRO A 268 44.26 -14.98 12.22
C PRO A 268 43.25 -14.89 11.07
N PHE A 269 42.90 -16.03 10.47
CA PHE A 269 41.90 -16.11 9.41
C PHE A 269 40.50 -15.67 9.90
N ILE A 270 40.06 -16.18 11.05
CA ILE A 270 38.77 -15.83 11.67
C ILE A 270 38.71 -14.31 11.95
N LYS A 271 39.78 -13.75 12.52
CA LYS A 271 39.87 -12.31 12.83
C LYS A 271 39.81 -11.47 11.57
N GLU A 272 40.67 -11.76 10.60
CA GLU A 272 40.71 -11.01 9.35
C GLU A 272 39.36 -11.06 8.63
N TYR A 273 38.72 -12.23 8.57
CA TYR A 273 37.43 -12.37 7.93
C TYR A 273 36.32 -11.59 8.65
N GLY A 274 36.29 -11.63 9.98
CA GLY A 274 35.35 -10.83 10.77
C GLY A 274 35.62 -9.33 10.65
N ASP A 275 36.87 -8.90 10.62
CA ASP A 275 37.25 -7.49 10.45
C ASP A 275 36.87 -6.98 9.06
N MET A 276 37.05 -7.79 8.01
CA MET A 276 36.58 -7.47 6.66
C MET A 276 35.05 -7.31 6.60
N ALA A 277 34.31 -8.14 7.34
CA ALA A 277 32.86 -8.01 7.46
C ALA A 277 32.49 -6.72 8.21
N LEU A 278 33.15 -6.43 9.33
CA LEU A 278 32.89 -5.24 10.15
C LEU A 278 33.41 -3.93 9.54
N ALA A 279 34.27 -4.00 8.52
CA ALA A 279 34.67 -2.84 7.73
C ALA A 279 33.53 -2.30 6.85
N MET A 280 32.48 -3.07 6.62
CA MET A 280 31.26 -2.64 5.94
C MET A 280 30.35 -1.92 6.96
N PRO A 281 30.15 -0.59 6.87
CA PRO A 281 29.40 0.16 7.90
C PRO A 281 27.97 -0.36 8.08
N TRP A 282 27.31 -0.69 6.97
CA TRP A 282 25.94 -1.20 6.97
C TRP A 282 25.81 -2.56 7.67
N LEU A 283 26.85 -3.39 7.63
CA LEU A 283 26.85 -4.69 8.32
C LEU A 283 27.22 -4.50 9.79
N GLN A 284 28.20 -3.63 10.09
CA GLN A 284 28.67 -3.32 11.43
C GLN A 284 27.55 -2.86 12.38
N ASP A 285 26.61 -2.06 11.85
CA ASP A 285 25.48 -1.49 12.59
C ASP A 285 24.23 -2.39 12.58
N SER A 286 24.30 -3.55 11.92
CA SER A 286 23.20 -4.50 11.85
C SER A 286 23.25 -5.56 12.95
N SER A 287 22.16 -6.33 13.10
CA SER A 287 22.13 -7.52 13.95
C SER A 287 23.18 -8.56 13.54
N PHE A 288 23.53 -8.65 12.26
CA PHE A 288 24.60 -9.53 11.79
C PHE A 288 25.98 -9.06 12.24
N GLY A 289 26.25 -7.74 12.23
CA GLY A 289 27.48 -7.17 12.75
C GLY A 289 27.68 -7.46 14.24
N PHE A 290 26.60 -7.42 15.02
CA PHE A 290 26.62 -7.87 16.41
C PHE A 290 27.02 -9.36 16.53
N LEU A 291 26.43 -10.24 15.72
CA LEU A 291 26.77 -11.68 15.72
C LEU A 291 28.21 -11.95 15.27
N VAL A 292 28.75 -11.16 14.34
CA VAL A 292 30.17 -11.22 13.95
C VAL A 292 31.06 -10.81 15.12
N LYS A 293 30.79 -9.67 15.78
CA LYS A 293 31.55 -9.20 16.96
C LYS A 293 31.54 -10.23 18.09
N GLU A 294 30.38 -10.80 18.39
CA GLU A 294 30.24 -11.87 19.39
C GLU A 294 31.08 -13.11 19.00
N SER A 295 31.06 -13.49 17.73
CA SER A 295 31.82 -14.64 17.23
C SER A 295 33.33 -14.41 17.33
N LEU A 296 33.80 -13.19 17.03
CA LEU A 296 35.21 -12.82 17.20
C LEU A 296 35.63 -12.87 18.67
N GLN A 297 34.83 -12.31 19.57
CA GLN A 297 35.10 -12.32 21.01
C GLN A 297 35.15 -13.76 21.57
N LEU A 298 34.29 -14.66 21.08
CA LEU A 298 34.30 -16.07 21.47
C LEU A 298 35.55 -16.81 20.99
N ALA A 299 36.01 -16.52 19.78
CA ALA A 299 37.24 -17.10 19.23
C ALA A 299 38.48 -16.70 20.06
N GLU A 300 38.53 -15.46 20.54
CA GLU A 300 39.63 -14.96 21.37
C GLU A 300 39.60 -15.48 22.82
N THR A 301 38.42 -15.54 23.44
CA THR A 301 38.31 -15.81 24.89
C THR A 301 38.32 -17.28 25.25
N LYS A 302 37.81 -18.15 24.37
CA LYS A 302 37.63 -19.58 24.67
C LYS A 302 38.60 -20.51 23.93
N ASN A 303 39.55 -19.96 23.18
CA ASN A 303 40.44 -20.73 22.30
C ASN A 303 39.66 -21.67 21.32
N HIS A 304 38.37 -21.38 21.07
CA HIS A 304 37.55 -22.08 20.10
C HIS A 304 37.95 -21.62 18.70
N THR A 305 39.06 -22.20 18.22
CA THR A 305 39.69 -21.90 16.93
C THR A 305 39.54 -23.10 16.00
N ASP A 306 38.33 -23.64 15.94
CA ASP A 306 38.00 -24.80 15.12
C ASP A 306 37.14 -24.39 13.90
N PHE A 307 36.95 -25.35 13.00
CA PHE A 307 36.11 -25.18 11.82
C PHE A 307 34.66 -24.82 12.15
N SER A 308 34.19 -24.99 13.40
CA SER A 308 32.83 -24.62 13.80
C SER A 308 32.66 -23.10 13.83
N MET A 309 33.67 -22.36 14.26
CA MET A 309 33.65 -20.89 14.28
C MET A 309 33.70 -20.29 12.88
N ILE A 310 34.52 -20.88 12.01
CA ILE A 310 34.56 -20.55 10.58
C ILE A 310 33.17 -20.75 9.95
N ARG A 311 32.54 -21.90 10.22
CA ARG A 311 31.19 -22.20 9.74
C ARG A 311 30.14 -21.26 10.30
N ARG A 312 30.26 -20.84 11.57
CA ARG A 312 29.37 -19.86 12.19
C ARG A 312 29.45 -18.52 11.49
N LEU A 313 30.65 -17.97 11.28
CA LEU A 313 30.85 -16.72 10.55
C LEU A 313 30.33 -16.83 9.11
N GLN A 314 30.64 -17.92 8.41
CA GLN A 314 30.12 -18.17 7.07
C GLN A 314 28.58 -18.17 7.05
N THR A 315 27.95 -18.85 8.00
CA THR A 315 26.48 -18.92 8.11
C THR A 315 25.87 -17.53 8.35
N ILE A 316 26.50 -16.70 9.18
CA ILE A 316 26.04 -15.31 9.42
C ILE A 316 26.07 -14.50 8.12
N ILE A 317 27.17 -14.57 7.36
CA ILE A 317 27.32 -13.85 6.09
C ILE A 317 26.37 -14.39 5.01
N GLU A 318 26.20 -15.70 4.92
CA GLU A 318 25.21 -16.32 4.01
C GLU A 318 23.77 -15.89 4.36
N GLN A 319 23.42 -15.80 5.64
CA GLN A 319 22.10 -15.32 6.06
C GLN A 319 21.90 -13.84 5.72
N ALA A 320 22.91 -12.99 5.93
CA ALA A 320 22.86 -11.58 5.55
C ALA A 320 22.65 -11.42 4.03
N TYR A 321 23.37 -12.23 3.23
CA TYR A 321 23.24 -12.27 1.78
C TYR A 321 21.85 -12.71 1.31
N GLU A 322 21.31 -13.79 1.87
CA GLU A 322 19.98 -14.25 1.52
C GLU A 322 18.89 -13.25 1.95
N GLN A 323 19.05 -12.56 3.08
CA GLN A 323 18.13 -11.48 3.46
C GLN A 323 18.17 -10.31 2.47
N ASN A 324 19.35 -9.89 2.01
CA ASN A 324 19.47 -8.82 1.01
C ASN A 324 18.84 -9.19 -0.33
N LYS A 325 18.99 -10.44 -0.78
CA LYS A 325 18.27 -10.95 -1.96
C LYS A 325 16.76 -10.88 -1.79
N ILE A 326 16.23 -11.26 -0.63
CA ILE A 326 14.80 -11.17 -0.34
C ILE A 326 14.35 -9.70 -0.40
N LYS A 327 15.09 -8.78 0.22
CA LYS A 327 14.83 -7.33 0.16
C LYS A 327 14.77 -6.82 -1.27
N LEU A 328 15.78 -7.14 -2.09
CA LEU A 328 15.84 -6.76 -3.51
C LEU A 328 14.66 -7.31 -4.31
N LYS A 329 14.29 -8.58 -4.08
CA LYS A 329 13.18 -9.21 -4.80
C LYS A 329 11.84 -8.58 -4.44
N LEU A 330 11.58 -8.34 -3.15
CA LEU A 330 10.38 -7.64 -2.69
C LEU A 330 10.32 -6.22 -3.26
N LEU A 331 11.42 -5.47 -3.18
CA LEU A 331 11.50 -4.11 -3.69
C LEU A 331 11.22 -4.03 -5.20
N ARG A 332 11.84 -4.91 -6.00
CA ARG A 332 11.62 -4.96 -7.45
C ARG A 332 10.18 -5.28 -7.82
N SER A 333 9.54 -6.19 -7.07
CA SER A 333 8.14 -6.55 -7.31
C SER A 333 7.18 -5.39 -7.10
N VAL A 334 7.50 -4.54 -6.13
CA VAL A 334 6.74 -3.35 -5.80
C VAL A 334 6.94 -2.26 -6.86
N ARG A 335 8.11 -2.22 -7.51
CA ARG A 335 8.42 -1.27 -8.60
C ARG A 335 7.76 -1.62 -9.95
N MET A 336 7.62 -2.90 -10.28
CA MET A 336 7.26 -3.34 -11.65
C MET A 336 5.81 -3.01 -12.07
N ASP A 337 4.88 -2.79 -11.14
CA ASP A 337 3.46 -2.58 -11.45
C ASP A 337 3.14 -1.31 -12.26
N ASP A 338 4.00 -0.28 -12.26
CA ASP A 338 3.76 0.96 -13.01
C ASP A 338 4.26 0.89 -14.47
N VAL A 339 5.03 -0.14 -14.84
CA VAL A 339 5.50 -0.33 -16.23
C VAL A 339 4.43 -0.98 -17.11
N GLU A 340 3.56 -1.82 -16.54
CA GLU A 340 2.44 -2.45 -17.25
C GLU A 340 1.17 -1.57 -17.30
N ALA A 341 1.19 -0.40 -16.65
CA ALA A 341 0.05 0.52 -16.57
C ALA A 341 0.19 1.78 -17.47
N ARG A 342 1.20 1.84 -18.33
CA ARG A 342 1.40 2.87 -19.37
C ARG A 342 1.09 2.31 -20.75
#